data_AF-A0A699YJR0-F1
#
_entry.id   AF-A0A699YJR0-F1
#
_cell.length_a   1.000
_cell.length_b   1.000
_cell.length_c   1.000
_cell.angle_alpha   90.00
_cell.angle_beta   90.00
_cell.angle_gamma   90.00
#
_symmetry.space_group_name_H-M   'P 1'
#
loop_
_entity.id
_entity.type
_entity.pdbx_description
1 polymer ?
#
loop_
_entity_poly.entity_id
_entity_poly.type
_entity_poly.pdbx_seq_one_letter_code
_entity_poly.pdbx_strand_id
1 'polypeptide(L)'
;MALQPTSGSLRSGLVWAKPAQQPTKFGSTDRLTLTGMEDMVLTKGYPLEKHTTLTADGYLLTNFRIPSGRTSAALPGHGAARQPVLLIHGLSLSSTCWVMNAPNVSLAFILADA
;
A
#
# COMPACT_ATOMS: atom_id res chain seq x y z
N MET A 1 7.30 -54.72 -38.09
CA MET A 1 6.57 -55.90 -37.61
C MET A 1 6.20 -55.60 -36.15
N ALA A 2 5.09 -54.89 -35.93
CA ALA A 2 3.77 -55.47 -35.63
C ALA A 2 3.82 -56.31 -34.34
N LEU A 3 2.99 -56.16 -33.32
CA LEU A 3 1.89 -55.27 -32.92
C LEU A 3 1.78 -55.49 -31.39
N GLN A 4 1.09 -54.59 -30.69
CA GLN A 4 0.74 -54.65 -29.26
C GLN A 4 0.01 -55.97 -28.89
N PRO A 5 -0.22 -56.30 -27.59
CA PRO A 5 -1.46 -55.84 -26.92
C PRO A 5 -1.28 -55.77 -25.37
N THR A 6 -2.17 -55.35 -24.47
CA THR A 6 -3.64 -55.26 -24.39
C THR A 6 -4.05 -54.22 -23.32
N SER A 7 -5.12 -53.47 -23.63
CA SER A 7 -6.35 -53.25 -22.83
C SER A 7 -6.31 -52.88 -21.34
N GLY A 8 -7.01 -51.79 -20.99
CA GLY A 8 -7.50 -51.47 -19.64
C GLY A 8 -7.53 -49.95 -19.38
N SER A 9 -8.49 -49.19 -19.89
CA SER A 9 -9.77 -48.85 -19.23
C SER A 9 -9.60 -48.17 -17.85
N LEU A 10 -9.89 -46.85 -17.80
CA LEU A 10 -10.93 -46.21 -16.96
C LEU A 10 -10.55 -44.75 -16.59
N ARG A 11 -11.42 -43.84 -17.05
CA ARG A 11 -11.96 -42.64 -16.38
C ARG A 11 -11.07 -41.88 -15.39
N SER A 12 -10.91 -40.58 -15.64
CA SER A 12 -10.83 -39.43 -14.70
C SER A 12 -9.75 -38.47 -15.17
N GLY A 13 -9.89 -37.15 -15.20
CA GLY A 13 -11.00 -36.27 -14.91
C GLY A 13 -10.63 -34.93 -15.57
N LEU A 14 -11.63 -34.27 -16.12
CA LEU A 14 -11.52 -32.91 -16.63
C LEU A 14 -11.17 -31.99 -15.45
N VAL A 15 -9.88 -31.68 -15.27
CA VAL A 15 -9.46 -30.68 -14.30
C VAL A 15 -9.85 -29.32 -14.88
N TRP A 16 -10.92 -28.75 -14.35
CA TRP A 16 -11.24 -27.34 -14.55
C TRP A 16 -10.10 -26.52 -13.95
N ALA A 17 -9.20 -26.01 -14.79
CA ALA A 17 -8.31 -24.93 -14.38
C ALA A 17 -9.21 -23.73 -14.07
N LYS A 18 -9.25 -23.31 -12.80
CA LYS A 18 -9.84 -22.02 -12.43
C LYS A 18 -9.14 -20.97 -13.30
N PRO A 19 -9.86 -20.20 -14.15
CA PRO A 19 -9.20 -19.08 -14.80
C PRO A 19 -8.65 -18.19 -13.70
N ALA A 20 -7.35 -17.90 -13.76
CA ALA A 20 -6.75 -16.86 -12.95
C ALA A 20 -7.57 -15.60 -13.22
N GLN A 21 -8.35 -15.18 -12.23
CA GLN A 21 -9.02 -13.89 -12.28
C GLN A 21 -7.90 -12.87 -12.29
N GLN A 22 -7.61 -12.33 -13.47
CA GLN A 22 -6.80 -11.12 -13.58
C GLN A 22 -7.41 -10.10 -12.63
N PRO A 23 -6.59 -9.37 -11.83
CA PRO A 23 -7.13 -8.27 -11.04
C PRO A 23 -7.84 -7.35 -12.04
N THR A 24 -9.16 -7.27 -11.91
CA THR A 24 -9.96 -6.37 -12.70
C THR A 24 -9.42 -4.99 -12.39
N LYS A 25 -8.71 -4.40 -13.35
CA LYS A 25 -8.38 -2.98 -13.29
C LYS A 25 -9.71 -2.25 -13.40
N PHE A 26 -10.34 -2.00 -12.26
CA PHE A 26 -11.49 -1.13 -12.17
C PHE A 26 -10.97 0.29 -12.37
N GLY A 27 -10.83 0.67 -13.64
CA GLY A 27 -10.64 2.05 -14.03
C GLY A 27 -11.89 2.81 -13.63
N SER A 28 -11.79 3.58 -12.55
CA SER A 28 -12.75 4.63 -12.22
C SER A 28 -12.01 5.95 -12.28
N THR A 29 -12.08 6.59 -13.45
CA THR A 29 -11.78 8.01 -13.62
C THR A 29 -12.99 8.88 -13.28
N ASP A 30 -13.86 8.44 -12.36
CA ASP A 30 -14.93 9.29 -11.83
C ASP A 30 -14.43 10.04 -10.59
N ARG A 31 -14.48 11.38 -10.67
CA ARG A 31 -13.97 12.37 -9.70
C ARG A 31 -14.77 12.42 -8.39
N LEU A 32 -15.02 11.26 -7.81
CA LEU A 32 -15.46 11.08 -6.43
C LEU A 32 -14.50 10.13 -5.71
N THR A 33 -13.19 10.28 -5.94
CA THR A 33 -12.19 9.68 -5.05
C THR A 33 -12.41 10.28 -3.66
N LEU A 34 -12.94 9.49 -2.74
CA LEU A 34 -12.85 9.79 -1.31
C LEU A 34 -11.36 9.99 -1.05
N THR A 35 -10.95 11.24 -0.83
CA THR A 35 -9.54 11.67 -0.78
C THR A 35 -8.88 11.03 0.43
N GLY A 36 -8.35 9.83 0.22
CA GLY A 36 -7.71 9.02 1.25
C GLY A 36 -6.29 9.50 1.55
N MET A 37 -5.69 8.97 2.61
CA MET A 37 -4.30 9.27 2.98
C MET A 37 -3.33 9.08 1.80
N GLU A 38 -3.54 8.04 0.99
CA GLU A 38 -2.72 7.71 -0.17
C GLU A 38 -2.72 8.84 -1.20
N ASP A 39 -3.90 9.30 -1.63
CA ASP A 39 -4.04 10.43 -2.55
C ASP A 39 -3.42 11.70 -1.98
N MET A 40 -3.69 12.01 -0.71
CA MET A 40 -3.25 13.26 -0.08
C MET A 40 -1.73 13.38 0.04
N VAL A 41 -1.01 12.26 0.15
CA VAL A 41 0.46 12.21 0.30
C VAL A 41 1.14 12.05 -1.06
N LEU A 42 0.69 11.09 -1.87
CA LEU A 42 1.32 10.76 -3.15
C LEU A 42 1.18 11.92 -4.15
N THR A 43 0.03 12.59 -4.20
CA THR A 43 -0.17 13.75 -5.09
C THR A 43 0.72 14.95 -4.72
N LYS A 44 1.19 15.02 -3.48
CA LYS A 44 2.13 16.05 -3.01
C LYS A 44 3.59 15.68 -3.30
N GLY A 45 3.86 14.45 -3.73
CA GLY A 45 5.18 13.95 -4.15
C GLY A 45 5.99 13.25 -3.05
N TYR A 46 5.38 12.91 -1.91
CA TYR A 46 6.06 12.19 -0.83
C TYR A 46 5.86 10.68 -0.98
N PRO A 47 6.89 9.86 -0.69
CA PRO A 47 6.72 8.42 -0.58
C PRO A 47 5.81 8.07 0.61
N LEU A 48 5.03 7.00 0.46
CA LEU A 48 4.11 6.54 1.50
C LEU A 48 4.20 5.02 1.65
N GLU A 49 4.41 4.57 2.88
CA GLU A 49 4.26 3.18 3.29
C GLU A 49 2.98 3.02 4.12
N LYS A 50 2.35 1.86 4.00
CA LYS A 50 1.14 1.47 4.74
C LYS A 50 1.41 0.19 5.49
N HIS A 51 1.17 0.21 6.80
CA HIS A 51 1.46 -0.89 7.71
C HIS A 51 0.19 -1.25 8.47
N THR A 52 -0.16 -2.54 8.50
CA THR A 52 -1.28 -3.03 9.33
C THR A 52 -0.72 -3.74 10.55
N THR A 53 -1.13 -3.32 11.74
CA THR A 53 -0.69 -3.88 13.01
C THR A 53 -1.86 -4.52 13.74
N LEU A 54 -1.68 -5.77 14.20
CA LEU A 54 -2.61 -6.44 15.09
C LEU A 54 -2.26 -6.12 16.54
N THR A 55 -3.21 -5.57 17.27
CA THR A 55 -3.10 -5.29 18.71
C THR A 55 -3.40 -6.53 19.54
N ALA A 56 -2.97 -6.55 20.80
CA ALA A 56 -3.13 -7.71 21.69
C ALA A 56 -4.61 -8.05 21.97
N ASP A 57 -5.49 -7.06 21.93
CA ASP A 57 -6.94 -7.16 22.09
C ASP A 57 -7.70 -7.39 20.77
N GLY A 58 -6.99 -7.56 19.65
CA GLY A 58 -7.55 -8.05 18.40
C GLY A 58 -7.94 -7.00 17.37
N TYR A 59 -7.65 -5.71 17.60
CA TYR A 59 -7.88 -4.66 16.61
C TYR A 59 -6.78 -4.62 15.55
N LEU A 60 -7.19 -4.45 14.29
CA LEU A 60 -6.29 -4.18 13.16
C LEU A 60 -6.18 -2.67 12.94
N LEU A 61 -5.01 -2.11 13.23
CA LEU A 61 -4.71 -0.68 13.05
C LEU A 61 -3.94 -0.47 11.75
N THR A 62 -4.37 0.50 10.94
CA THR A 62 -3.62 0.95 9.76
C THR A 62 -2.76 2.16 10.11
N ASN A 63 -1.46 2.00 10.00
CA ASN A 63 -0.45 3.02 10.22
C ASN A 63 0.14 3.48 8.88
N PHE A 64 0.42 4.77 8.77
CA PHE A 64 1.00 5.37 7.58
C PHE A 64 2.36 5.98 7.90
N ARG A 65 3.36 5.74 7.04
CA ARG A 65 4.71 6.26 7.23
C ARG A 65 5.19 6.98 5.98
N ILE A 66 5.70 8.19 6.15
CA ILE A 66 6.42 8.94 5.13
C ILE A 66 7.92 8.76 5.44
N PRO A 67 8.64 7.88 4.72
CA PRO A 67 10.03 7.53 5.08
C PRO A 67 11.03 8.66 4.82
N SER A 68 10.74 9.55 3.87
CA SER A 68 11.61 10.65 3.48
C SER A 68 10.82 11.78 2.82
N GLY A 69 11.44 12.96 2.75
CA GLY A 69 10.96 14.10 2.01
C GLY A 69 11.08 13.94 0.49
N ARG A 70 10.60 14.92 -0.26
CA ARG A 70 10.45 14.84 -1.73
C ARG A 70 11.76 14.93 -2.49
N THR A 71 12.72 15.68 -1.96
CA THR A 71 14.02 15.96 -2.59
C THR A 71 15.15 15.07 -2.06
N SER A 72 14.88 14.35 -0.97
CA SER A 72 15.85 13.56 -0.21
C SER A 72 16.37 12.30 -0.92
N ALA A 73 15.79 11.90 -2.05
CA ALA A 73 16.36 10.83 -2.89
C ALA A 73 17.71 11.23 -3.54
N ALA A 74 18.06 12.53 -3.54
CA ALA A 74 19.20 13.06 -4.31
C ALA A 74 20.38 13.56 -3.46
N LEU A 75 20.32 13.50 -2.13
CA LEU A 75 21.34 14.12 -1.28
C LEU A 75 22.28 13.05 -0.66
N PRO A 76 23.60 13.11 -0.92
CA PRO A 76 24.56 12.20 -0.30
C PRO A 76 24.54 12.36 1.23
N GLY A 77 24.39 11.25 1.95
CA GLY A 77 24.19 11.23 3.43
C GLY A 77 22.81 10.76 3.89
N HIS A 78 21.85 10.60 2.98
CA HIS A 78 20.47 10.16 3.27
C HIS A 78 20.33 8.66 3.62
N GLY A 79 21.44 7.94 3.76
CA GLY A 79 21.52 6.63 4.40
C GLY A 79 21.69 6.68 5.93
N ALA A 80 21.79 7.88 6.52
CA ALA A 80 21.82 8.04 7.97
C ALA A 80 20.45 7.72 8.57
N ALA A 81 20.42 7.00 9.70
CA ALA A 81 19.20 6.62 10.40
C ALA A 81 18.38 7.87 10.76
N ARG A 82 17.29 8.11 10.00
CA ARG A 82 16.34 9.20 10.28
C ARG A 82 15.62 8.91 11.60
N GLN A 83 15.46 9.94 12.44
CA GLN A 83 14.77 9.81 13.71
C GLN A 83 13.27 9.56 13.46
N PRO A 84 12.70 8.44 13.91
CA PRO A 84 11.28 8.18 13.73
C PRO A 84 10.45 9.08 14.64
N VAL A 85 9.39 9.67 14.09
CA VAL A 85 8.41 10.47 14.85
C VAL A 85 7.03 9.85 14.69
N LEU A 86 6.34 9.61 15.80
CA LEU A 86 4.97 9.09 15.82
C LEU A 86 3.99 10.25 16.03
N LEU A 87 3.06 10.43 15.08
CA LEU A 87 2.00 11.42 15.16
C LEU A 87 0.67 10.74 15.47
N ILE A 88 0.10 11.02 16.64
CA ILE A 88 -1.18 10.48 17.07
C ILE A 88 -2.25 11.58 16.98
N HIS A 89 -3.33 11.29 16.27
CA HIS A 89 -4.44 12.23 16.14
C HIS A 89 -5.27 12.34 17.43
N GLY A 90 -6.03 13.43 17.56
CA GLY A 90 -6.96 13.63 18.67
C GLY A 90 -8.27 12.86 18.55
N LEU A 91 -9.20 13.12 19.48
CA LEU A 91 -10.54 12.55 19.49
C LEU A 91 -11.30 12.92 18.20
N SER A 92 -11.97 11.94 17.59
CA SER A 92 -12.75 12.10 16.35
C SER A 92 -11.96 12.57 15.11
N LEU A 93 -10.64 12.38 15.10
CA LEU A 93 -9.77 12.63 13.96
C LEU A 93 -9.17 11.33 13.41
N SER A 94 -8.40 11.43 12.32
CA SER A 94 -7.63 10.34 11.73
C SER A 94 -6.23 10.82 11.34
N SER A 95 -5.38 9.93 10.81
CA SER A 95 -4.02 10.27 10.38
C SER A 95 -3.95 11.39 9.33
N THR A 96 -5.04 11.65 8.59
CA THR A 96 -5.08 12.66 7.53
C THR A 96 -4.95 14.09 8.05
N CYS A 97 -5.23 14.34 9.33
CA CYS A 97 -5.12 15.67 9.94
C CYS A 97 -3.70 16.27 9.80
N TRP A 98 -2.67 15.42 9.72
CA TRP A 98 -1.28 15.83 9.60
C TRP A 98 -0.83 16.15 8.17
N VAL A 99 -1.64 15.80 7.16
CA VAL A 99 -1.29 15.89 5.73
C VAL A 99 -2.31 16.65 4.89
N MET A 100 -3.39 17.14 5.48
CA MET A 100 -4.49 17.77 4.74
C MET A 100 -4.14 19.10 4.08
N ASN A 101 -3.24 19.86 4.69
CA ASN A 101 -2.83 21.16 4.17
C ASN A 101 -1.67 21.04 3.17
N ALA A 102 -1.22 22.19 2.66
CA ALA A 102 -0.04 22.26 1.79
C ALA A 102 1.24 21.76 2.49
N PRO A 103 2.23 21.24 1.74
CA PRO A 103 3.48 20.69 2.30
C PRO A 103 4.22 21.57 3.30
N ASN A 104 4.21 22.89 3.08
CA ASN A 104 4.94 23.86 3.90
C ASN A 104 4.28 24.19 5.25
N VAL A 105 3.06 23.69 5.50
CA VAL A 105 2.31 23.97 6.75
C VAL A 105 1.78 22.69 7.43
N SER A 106 1.80 21.57 6.73
CA SER A 106 1.42 20.26 7.26
C SER A 106 2.60 19.65 8.02
N LEU A 107 2.40 19.35 9.31
CA LEU A 107 3.46 18.88 10.20
C LEU A 107 4.17 17.61 9.69
N ALA A 108 3.43 16.65 9.13
CA ALA A 108 4.03 15.41 8.63
C ALA A 108 5.00 15.66 7.47
N PHE A 109 4.72 16.64 6.61
CA PHE A 109 5.59 17.00 5.48
C PHE A 109 6.80 17.80 5.92
N ILE A 110 6.62 18.73 6.86
CA ILE A 110 7.73 19.48 7.47
C ILE A 110 8.74 18.53 8.14
N LEU A 111 8.25 17.54 8.89
CA LEU A 111 9.10 16.53 9.52
C LEU A 111 9.76 15.58 8.51
N ALA A 112 9.07 15.27 7.42
CA ALA A 112 9.62 14.43 6.36
C ALA A 112 10.78 15.12 5.62
N ASP A 113 10.72 16.44 5.45
CA ASP A 113 11.75 17.23 4.76
C ASP A 113 12.92 17.66 5.67
N ALA A 114 12.78 17.55 7.00
CA ALA A 114 13.83 17.85 7.98
C ALA A 114 14.98 16.82 7.97
#